data_AF-A0A078M2H1-F1
#
_entry.id   AF-A0A078M2H1-F1
#
_cell.length_a   1.000
_cell.length_b   1.000
_cell.length_c   1.000
_cell.angle_alpha   90.00
_cell.angle_beta   90.00
_cell.angle_gamma   90.00
#
_symmetry.space_group_name_H-M   'P 1'
#
loop_
_entity.id
_entity.type
_entity.pdbx_description
1 polymer ?
#
loop_
_entity_poly.entity_id
_entity_poly.type
_entity_poly.pdbx_seq_one_letter_code
_entity_poly.pdbx_strand_id
1 'polypeptide(L)'
;MHNENIRVLVVGLDKYPRNKRYGPLSLKGYDFCTVAFIPKLNNEKKHKDSDCERLYKITSYRRVMSFLAGKPLKMTEFSKYTNVEKVVHEFKEKGIYFVNIKELEINEIKHRFDENTLIILFGVATERAWKAQTKNLEDELNVKELFFHHPSPQVHHDDWKYYDHEMKNRESLKVNTEYINKTMPKVYDLVNNMDI
;
A
#
# COMPACT_ATOMS: atom_id res chain seq x y z
N MET A 1 -0.83 14.74 23.81
CA MET A 1 -1.00 13.80 22.69
C MET A 1 0.37 13.61 22.08
N HIS A 2 0.93 12.40 22.10
CA HIS A 2 2.14 12.13 21.31
C HIS A 2 1.73 12.19 19.84
N ASN A 3 2.23 13.18 19.11
CA ASN A 3 2.08 13.21 17.66
C ASN A 3 2.98 12.11 17.09
N GLU A 4 2.40 10.96 16.76
CA GLU A 4 3.12 9.90 16.05
C GLU A 4 3.49 10.42 14.64
N ASN A 5 4.79 10.60 14.40
CA ASN A 5 5.32 10.96 13.09
C ASN A 5 4.98 9.87 12.07
N ILE A 6 4.57 10.29 10.87
CA ILE A 6 4.30 9.40 9.75
C ILE A 6 5.63 9.13 9.05
N ARG A 7 6.09 7.88 9.08
CA ARG A 7 7.32 7.45 8.40
C ARG A 7 7.06 7.12 6.94
N VAL A 8 5.96 6.41 6.68
CA VAL A 8 5.53 6.08 5.32
C VAL A 8 4.03 6.33 5.17
N LEU A 9 3.66 7.08 4.14
CA LEU A 9 2.29 7.28 3.73
C LEU A 9 2.03 6.58 2.40
N VAL A 10 1.30 5.47 2.44
CA VAL A 10 0.85 4.74 1.25
C VAL A 10 -0.49 5.30 0.81
N VAL A 11 -0.50 5.97 -0.33
CA VAL A 11 -1.65 6.78 -0.78
C VAL A 11 -2.36 6.08 -1.94
N GLY A 12 -3.66 5.82 -1.74
CA GLY A 12 -4.61 5.43 -2.77
C GLY A 12 -5.50 6.60 -3.19
N LEU A 13 -6.16 6.48 -4.34
CA LEU A 13 -7.08 7.51 -4.81
C LEU A 13 -8.38 7.52 -3.99
N ASP A 14 -8.99 6.34 -3.84
CA ASP A 14 -10.34 6.17 -3.32
C ASP A 14 -10.45 4.81 -2.63
N LYS A 15 -11.44 4.69 -1.75
CA LYS A 15 -11.69 3.45 -1.00
C LYS A 15 -12.10 2.31 -1.90
N TYR A 16 -11.92 1.07 -1.42
CA TYR A 16 -12.43 -0.10 -2.13
C TYR A 16 -13.94 0.02 -2.41
N PRO A 17 -14.40 -0.30 -3.63
CA PRO A 17 -15.82 -0.34 -3.92
C PRO A 17 -16.48 -1.46 -3.11
N ARG A 18 -17.65 -1.14 -2.54
CA ARG A 18 -18.47 -2.13 -1.86
C ARG A 18 -19.09 -3.09 -2.88
N ASN A 19 -18.79 -4.37 -2.75
CA ASN A 19 -19.39 -5.43 -3.57
C ASN A 19 -19.64 -6.68 -2.72
N LYS A 20 -20.08 -7.78 -3.33
CA LYS A 20 -20.39 -9.04 -2.61
C LYS A 20 -19.18 -9.69 -1.91
N ARG A 21 -17.98 -9.50 -2.45
CA ARG A 21 -16.75 -10.17 -1.98
C ARG A 21 -16.03 -9.36 -0.90
N TYR A 22 -15.94 -8.06 -1.08
CA TYR A 22 -15.21 -7.16 -0.18
C TYR A 22 -15.74 -5.72 -0.25
N GLY A 23 -15.27 -4.88 0.66
CA GLY A 23 -15.56 -3.45 0.69
C GLY A 23 -14.50 -2.65 1.45
N PRO A 24 -14.78 -1.38 1.75
CA PRO A 24 -13.86 -0.52 2.50
C PRO A 24 -13.70 -1.00 3.94
N LEU A 25 -12.46 -0.94 4.45
CA LEU A 25 -12.14 -1.19 5.85
C LEU A 25 -12.08 0.14 6.61
N SER A 26 -12.83 0.23 7.70
CA SER A 26 -12.74 1.30 8.70
C SER A 26 -12.46 0.66 10.05
N LEU A 27 -11.51 1.21 10.79
CA LEU A 27 -11.07 0.69 12.09
C LEU A 27 -11.19 1.77 13.16
N LYS A 28 -11.65 1.39 14.35
CA LYS A 28 -11.65 2.29 15.51
C LYS A 28 -10.19 2.55 15.93
N GLY A 29 -9.83 3.81 16.11
CA GLY A 29 -8.47 4.20 16.50
C GLY A 29 -7.46 4.23 15.35
N TYR A 30 -7.92 4.09 14.11
CA TYR A 30 -7.16 4.48 12.94
C TYR A 30 -7.47 5.93 12.60
N ASP A 31 -6.43 6.73 12.37
CA ASP A 31 -6.53 8.20 12.32
C ASP A 31 -7.29 8.70 11.06
N PHE A 32 -7.62 7.80 10.14
CA PHE A 32 -8.22 8.09 8.83
C PHE A 32 -9.53 7.32 8.63
N CYS A 33 -10.43 7.85 7.81
CA CYS A 33 -11.78 7.31 7.58
C CYS A 33 -11.78 5.86 7.09
N THR A 34 -11.06 5.57 6.00
CA THR A 34 -10.92 4.22 5.46
C THR A 34 -9.47 3.91 5.10
N VAL A 35 -9.10 2.64 5.25
CA VAL A 35 -7.76 2.15 4.97
C VAL A 35 -7.62 1.91 3.46
N ALA A 36 -6.64 2.56 2.82
CA ALA A 36 -6.35 2.31 1.40
C ALA A 36 -5.75 0.92 1.18
N PHE A 37 -6.02 0.31 0.02
CA PHE A 37 -5.49 -0.99 -0.43
C PHE A 37 -5.73 -2.21 0.45
N ILE A 38 -6.27 -2.07 1.66
CA ILE A 38 -6.60 -3.15 2.59
C ILE A 38 -8.12 -3.36 2.63
N PRO A 39 -8.64 -4.47 2.08
CA PRO A 39 -10.07 -4.69 1.97
C PRO A 39 -10.67 -5.29 3.23
N LYS A 40 -11.93 -4.97 3.53
CA LYS A 40 -12.76 -5.74 4.44
C LYS A 40 -13.45 -6.85 3.67
N LEU A 41 -13.22 -8.12 4.03
CA LEU A 41 -14.01 -9.21 3.46
C LEU A 41 -15.47 -9.10 3.91
N ASN A 42 -16.39 -9.31 2.97
CA ASN A 42 -17.80 -9.40 3.30
C ASN A 42 -18.13 -10.87 3.60
N ASN A 43 -18.72 -11.15 4.75
CA ASN A 43 -19.05 -12.51 5.17
C ASN A 43 -20.29 -13.02 4.44
N GLU A 44 -20.13 -13.43 3.18
CA GLU A 44 -21.14 -14.25 2.51
C GLU A 44 -20.96 -15.71 2.94
N LYS A 45 -21.98 -16.27 3.61
CA LYS A 45 -22.05 -17.64 4.17
C LYS A 45 -21.83 -18.79 3.15
N LYS A 46 -21.44 -18.51 1.91
CA LYS A 46 -21.38 -19.47 0.78
C LYS A 46 -19.99 -19.58 0.12
N HIS A 47 -18.95 -18.93 0.64
CA HIS A 47 -17.61 -19.08 0.04
C HIS A 47 -16.95 -20.40 0.47
N LYS A 48 -16.50 -21.18 -0.52
CA LYS A 48 -15.71 -22.41 -0.31
C LYS A 48 -14.24 -22.13 0.03
N ASP A 49 -13.77 -20.94 -0.36
CA ASP A 49 -12.40 -20.49 -0.12
C ASP A 49 -12.23 -20.01 1.32
N SER A 50 -11.05 -20.27 1.91
CA SER A 50 -10.61 -19.65 3.16
C SER A 50 -10.45 -18.13 3.01
N ASP A 51 -10.46 -17.38 4.12
CA ASP A 51 -10.25 -15.93 4.07
C ASP A 51 -8.89 -15.54 3.48
N CYS A 52 -7.86 -16.34 3.74
CA CYS A 52 -6.53 -16.17 3.13
C CYS A 52 -6.62 -16.25 1.60
N GLU A 53 -7.27 -17.29 1.07
CA GLU A 53 -7.44 -17.45 -0.38
C GLU A 53 -8.29 -16.33 -1.00
N ARG A 54 -9.35 -15.91 -0.30
CA ARG A 54 -10.22 -14.81 -0.74
C ARG A 54 -9.45 -13.50 -0.83
N LEU A 55 -8.65 -13.17 0.17
CA LEU A 55 -7.80 -11.98 0.19
C LEU A 55 -6.67 -12.07 -0.84
N TYR A 56 -6.04 -13.23 -0.98
CA TYR A 56 -4.95 -13.46 -1.95
C TYR A 56 -5.43 -13.29 -3.41
N LYS A 57 -6.70 -13.61 -3.68
CA LYS A 57 -7.34 -13.38 -4.99
C LYS A 57 -7.65 -11.89 -5.27
N ILE A 58 -7.57 -11.01 -4.27
CA ILE A 58 -7.68 -9.56 -4.48
C ILE A 58 -6.32 -9.04 -4.94
N THR A 59 -6.12 -8.98 -6.26
CA THR A 59 -4.83 -8.66 -6.90
C THR A 59 -4.17 -7.40 -6.33
N SER A 60 -4.92 -6.32 -6.12
CA SER A 60 -4.35 -5.08 -5.59
C SER A 60 -3.81 -5.22 -4.17
N TYR A 61 -4.54 -5.95 -3.32
CA TYR A 61 -4.07 -6.22 -1.96
C TYR A 61 -2.83 -7.12 -1.97
N ARG A 62 -2.84 -8.21 -2.74
CA ARG A 62 -1.68 -9.11 -2.91
C ARG A 62 -0.44 -8.35 -3.40
N ARG A 63 -0.59 -7.53 -4.44
CA ARG A 63 0.50 -6.74 -5.03
C ARG A 63 1.09 -5.77 -4.01
N VAL A 64 0.26 -5.03 -3.27
CA VAL A 64 0.73 -4.08 -2.25
C VAL A 64 1.42 -4.80 -1.10
N MET A 65 0.88 -5.91 -0.59
CA MET A 65 1.55 -6.68 0.47
C MET A 65 2.88 -7.27 -0.02
N SER A 66 2.95 -7.75 -1.26
CA SER A 66 4.18 -8.29 -1.85
C SER A 66 5.23 -7.19 -2.08
N PHE A 67 4.78 -6.01 -2.53
CA PHE A 67 5.61 -4.82 -2.66
C PHE A 67 6.22 -4.40 -1.33
N LEU A 68 5.42 -4.30 -0.27
CA LEU A 68 5.92 -3.96 1.07
C LEU A 68 6.81 -5.04 1.67
N ALA A 69 6.61 -6.30 1.27
CA ALA A 69 7.49 -7.42 1.62
C ALA A 69 8.75 -7.50 0.75
N GLY A 70 8.90 -6.64 -0.27
CA GLY A 70 10.05 -6.63 -1.19
C GLY A 70 10.19 -7.88 -2.05
N LYS A 71 9.20 -8.79 -2.02
CA LYS A 71 9.23 -10.07 -2.73
C LYS A 71 7.82 -10.56 -3.07
N PRO A 72 7.67 -11.41 -4.10
CA PRO A 72 6.41 -12.05 -4.40
C PRO A 72 6.05 -12.99 -3.24
N LEU A 73 4.85 -12.84 -2.68
CA LEU A 73 4.40 -13.67 -1.58
C LEU A 73 3.68 -14.90 -2.11
N LYS A 74 4.10 -16.09 -1.69
CA LYS A 74 3.30 -17.31 -1.85
C LYS A 74 2.10 -17.28 -0.91
N MET A 75 1.05 -18.05 -1.19
CA MET A 75 -0.13 -18.17 -0.32
C MET A 75 0.24 -18.46 1.14
N THR A 76 1.21 -19.35 1.38
CA THR A 76 1.67 -19.70 2.73
C THR A 76 2.28 -18.52 3.47
N GLU A 77 3.08 -17.69 2.79
CA GLU A 77 3.67 -16.47 3.36
C GLU A 77 2.63 -15.35 3.48
N PHE A 78 1.66 -15.31 2.57
CA PHE A 78 0.59 -14.33 2.57
C PHE A 78 -0.39 -14.53 3.73
N SER A 79 -0.48 -15.75 4.28
CA SER A 79 -1.38 -16.07 5.40
C SER A 79 -1.22 -15.13 6.61
N LYS A 80 -0.03 -14.56 6.84
CA LYS A 80 0.21 -13.56 7.88
C LYS A 80 -0.59 -12.26 7.70
N TYR A 81 -1.01 -11.97 6.47
CA TYR A 81 -1.83 -10.81 6.11
C TYR A 81 -3.35 -11.09 6.14
N THR A 82 -3.78 -12.27 6.60
CA THR A 82 -5.21 -12.65 6.57
C THR A 82 -6.05 -11.85 7.57
N ASN A 83 -5.50 -11.54 8.76
CA ASN A 83 -6.17 -10.69 9.73
C ASN A 83 -5.87 -9.22 9.41
N VAL A 84 -6.70 -8.64 8.55
CA VAL A 84 -6.49 -7.27 8.03
C VAL A 84 -6.48 -6.19 9.11
N GLU A 85 -7.21 -6.37 10.22
CA GLU A 85 -7.20 -5.39 11.32
C GLU A 85 -5.85 -5.41 12.03
N LYS A 86 -5.35 -6.61 12.36
CA LYS A 86 -4.02 -6.80 12.94
C LYS A 86 -2.93 -6.24 12.03
N VAL A 87 -3.01 -6.50 10.71
CA VAL A 87 -2.07 -5.98 9.72
C VAL A 87 -2.00 -4.45 9.78
N VAL A 88 -3.15 -3.77 9.82
CA VAL A 88 -3.17 -2.29 9.90
C VAL A 88 -2.54 -1.80 11.19
N HIS A 89 -2.81 -2.45 12.32
CA HIS A 89 -2.17 -2.09 13.59
C HIS A 89 -0.66 -2.28 13.56
N GLU A 90 -0.16 -3.41 13.06
CA GLU A 90 1.28 -3.67 12.95
C GLU A 90 1.99 -2.68 12.02
N PHE A 91 1.34 -2.22 10.95
CA PHE A 91 1.88 -1.16 10.10
C PHE A 91 1.83 0.21 10.78
N LYS A 92 0.74 0.53 11.49
CA LYS A 92 0.61 1.77 12.26
C LYS A 92 1.70 1.88 13.33
N GLU A 93 1.97 0.81 14.07
CA GLU A 93 3.06 0.75 15.07
C GLU A 93 4.44 1.04 14.47
N LYS A 94 4.61 0.80 13.17
CA LYS A 94 5.84 1.12 12.42
C LYS A 94 5.83 2.51 11.78
N GLY A 95 4.79 3.32 12.01
CA GLY A 95 4.61 4.63 11.39
C GLY A 95 4.18 4.56 9.91
N ILE A 96 3.60 3.43 9.48
CA ILE A 96 3.17 3.20 8.10
C ILE A 96 1.65 3.29 8.03
N TYR A 97 1.16 4.27 7.26
CA TYR A 97 -0.27 4.55 7.14
C TYR A 97 -0.73 4.39 5.69
N PHE A 98 -1.90 3.79 5.52
CA PHE A 98 -2.59 3.62 4.25
C PHE A 98 -3.79 4.57 4.18
N VAL A 99 -3.77 5.52 3.26
CA VAL A 99 -4.78 6.60 3.19
C VAL A 99 -5.36 6.75 1.80
N ASN A 100 -6.62 7.17 1.72
CA ASN A 100 -7.26 7.56 0.47
C ASN A 100 -7.21 9.09 0.36
N ILE A 101 -6.56 9.61 -0.69
CA ILE A 101 -6.34 11.06 -0.86
C ILE A 101 -7.65 11.86 -0.95
N LYS A 102 -8.75 11.25 -1.40
CA LYS A 102 -10.08 11.88 -1.43
C LYS A 102 -10.75 12.03 -0.05
N GLU A 103 -10.24 11.34 0.96
CA GLU A 103 -10.77 11.38 2.33
C GLU A 103 -9.79 12.08 3.29
N LEU A 104 -8.83 12.83 2.74
CA LEU A 104 -7.72 13.43 3.47
C LEU A 104 -7.44 14.84 2.96
N GLU A 105 -7.17 15.74 3.91
CA GLU A 105 -6.63 17.06 3.67
C GLU A 105 -5.16 17.10 4.13
N ILE A 106 -4.21 17.24 3.20
CA ILE A 106 -2.77 17.20 3.54
C ILE A 106 -2.38 18.28 4.55
N ASN A 107 -3.01 19.46 4.48
CA ASN A 107 -2.73 20.55 5.40
C ASN A 107 -3.02 20.19 6.87
N GLU A 108 -3.97 19.28 7.13
CA GLU A 108 -4.30 18.85 8.49
C GLU A 108 -3.26 17.90 9.08
N ILE A 109 -2.55 17.14 8.24
CA ILE A 109 -1.61 16.11 8.70
C ILE A 109 -0.14 16.44 8.43
N LYS A 110 0.17 17.51 7.68
CA LYS A 110 1.55 17.86 7.30
C LYS A 110 2.50 18.02 8.49
N HIS A 111 1.98 18.42 9.65
CA HIS A 111 2.74 18.56 10.90
C HIS A 111 3.28 17.23 11.46
N ARG A 112 2.85 16.09 10.90
CA ARG A 112 3.33 14.74 11.24
C ARG A 112 4.42 14.27 10.29
N PHE A 113 4.81 15.08 9.31
CA PHE A 113 5.86 14.77 8.35
C PHE A 113 7.19 15.41 8.73
N ASP A 114 8.28 14.74 8.36
CA ASP A 114 9.66 15.22 8.47
C ASP A 114 10.45 14.85 7.20
N GLU A 115 11.72 15.25 7.11
CA GLU A 115 12.61 14.99 5.96
C GLU A 115 12.80 13.51 5.61
N ASN A 116 12.43 12.61 6.53
CA ASN A 116 12.52 11.17 6.38
C ASN A 116 11.17 10.53 6.04
N THR A 117 10.07 11.28 6.06
CA THR A 117 8.77 10.81 5.62
C THR A 117 8.81 10.45 4.13
N LEU A 118 8.34 9.24 3.82
CA LEU A 118 8.20 8.71 2.48
C LEU A 118 6.73 8.65 2.06
N ILE A 119 6.39 9.28 0.94
CA ILE A 119 5.06 9.23 0.34
C ILE A 119 5.10 8.27 -0.86
N ILE A 120 4.24 7.26 -0.86
CA ILE A 120 4.12 6.27 -1.94
C ILE A 120 2.79 6.47 -2.64
N LEU A 121 2.85 6.86 -3.91
CA LEU A 121 1.70 7.24 -4.73
C LEU A 121 1.47 6.19 -5.81
N PHE A 122 0.30 5.53 -5.76
CA PHE A 122 -0.07 4.51 -6.74
C PHE A 122 -1.05 5.04 -7.79
N GLY A 123 -0.57 5.20 -9.02
CA GLY A 123 -1.34 5.59 -10.20
C GLY A 123 -1.42 7.10 -10.44
N VAL A 124 -1.50 7.47 -11.73
CA VAL A 124 -1.49 8.85 -12.21
C VAL A 124 -2.61 9.71 -11.60
N ALA A 125 -3.79 9.13 -11.36
CA ALA A 125 -4.89 9.86 -10.75
C ALA A 125 -4.60 10.24 -9.28
N THR A 126 -3.94 9.35 -8.53
CA THR A 126 -3.50 9.61 -7.15
C THR A 126 -2.42 10.68 -7.12
N GLU A 127 -1.43 10.61 -8.02
CA GLU A 127 -0.40 11.65 -8.18
C GLU A 127 -1.00 13.02 -8.46
N ARG A 128 -1.96 13.11 -9.39
CA ARG A 128 -2.62 14.38 -9.71
C ARG A 128 -3.38 14.95 -8.52
N ALA A 129 -4.08 14.09 -7.77
CA ALA A 129 -4.81 14.50 -6.58
C ALA A 129 -3.86 14.98 -5.46
N TRP A 130 -2.74 14.27 -5.26
CA TRP A 130 -1.69 14.66 -4.32
C TRP A 130 -1.12 16.03 -4.68
N LYS A 131 -0.62 16.20 -5.91
CA LYS A 131 -0.07 17.47 -6.40
C LYS A 131 -1.06 18.62 -6.31
N ALA A 132 -2.35 18.37 -6.54
CA ALA A 132 -3.37 19.40 -6.40
C ALA A 132 -3.52 19.89 -4.95
N GLN A 133 -3.42 19.01 -3.95
CA GLN A 133 -3.46 19.38 -2.53
C GLN A 133 -2.15 19.99 -2.03
N THR A 134 -1.01 19.57 -2.59
CA THR A 134 0.33 19.99 -2.11
C THR A 134 0.94 21.16 -2.86
N LYS A 135 0.33 21.63 -3.96
CA LYS A 135 0.84 22.73 -4.80
C LYS A 135 1.30 23.97 -4.04
N ASN A 136 0.60 24.36 -2.97
CA ASN A 136 0.92 25.55 -2.18
C ASN A 136 1.70 25.22 -0.90
N LEU A 137 2.13 23.97 -0.75
CA LEU A 137 2.82 23.45 0.42
C LEU A 137 4.22 22.93 0.05
N GLU A 138 4.68 23.11 -1.18
CA GLU A 138 5.95 22.53 -1.66
C GLU A 138 7.15 22.97 -0.82
N ASP A 139 7.19 24.23 -0.38
CA ASP A 139 8.25 24.76 0.49
C ASP A 139 8.12 24.30 1.96
N GLU A 140 6.95 23.78 2.35
CA GLU A 140 6.65 23.31 3.71
C GLU A 140 6.74 21.78 3.83
N LEU A 141 6.52 21.06 2.73
CA LEU A 141 6.54 19.61 2.66
C LEU A 141 7.95 19.14 2.31
N ASN A 142 8.78 18.96 3.33
CA ASN A 142 10.08 18.35 3.18
C ASN A 142 9.94 16.81 3.17
N VAL A 143 9.40 16.22 2.11
CA VAL A 143 9.15 14.76 2.04
C VAL A 143 9.72 14.14 0.77
N LYS A 144 9.96 12.82 0.79
CA LYS A 144 10.33 12.06 -0.41
C LYS A 144 9.09 11.44 -1.03
N GLU A 145 8.93 11.60 -2.33
CA GLU A 145 7.79 11.04 -3.07
C GLU A 145 8.26 9.94 -4.03
N LEU A 146 7.57 8.79 -4.02
CA LEU A 146 7.76 7.71 -4.97
C LEU A 146 6.46 7.42 -5.71
N PHE A 147 6.58 7.28 -7.03
CA PHE A 147 5.45 7.07 -7.93
C PHE A 147 5.53 5.68 -8.54
N PHE A 148 4.42 4.94 -8.48
CA PHE A 148 4.29 3.62 -9.07
C PHE A 148 2.97 3.52 -9.83
N HIS A 149 2.89 2.58 -10.78
CA HIS A 149 1.63 2.29 -11.46
C HIS A 149 0.59 1.74 -10.48
N HIS A 150 -0.70 1.98 -10.70
CA HIS A 150 -1.72 1.51 -9.76
C HIS A 150 -1.71 -0.04 -9.66
N PRO A 151 -1.86 -0.65 -8.46
CA PRO A 151 -1.85 -2.11 -8.27
C PRO A 151 -3.12 -2.81 -8.78
N SER A 152 -3.92 -2.17 -9.64
CA SER A 152 -5.17 -2.76 -10.16
C SER A 152 -4.85 -3.93 -11.09
N PRO A 153 -5.63 -5.03 -11.09
CA PRO A 153 -5.45 -6.10 -12.06
C PRO A 153 -5.53 -5.64 -13.53
N GLN A 154 -6.14 -4.49 -13.80
CA GLN A 154 -6.22 -3.88 -15.14
C GLN A 154 -4.90 -3.24 -15.60
N VAL A 155 -3.93 -3.08 -14.68
CA VAL A 155 -2.63 -2.48 -14.95
C VAL A 155 -1.60 -3.59 -15.11
N HIS A 156 -1.06 -3.71 -16.31
CA HIS A 156 -0.07 -4.70 -16.73
C HIS A 156 1.31 -4.07 -16.93
N HIS A 157 1.76 -3.28 -15.94
CA HIS A 157 3.09 -2.67 -15.94
C HIS A 157 4.16 -3.61 -15.36
N ASP A 158 5.41 -3.40 -15.74
CA ASP A 158 6.56 -4.20 -15.29
C ASP A 158 6.72 -4.20 -13.77
N ASP A 159 6.35 -3.10 -13.11
CA ASP A 159 6.26 -2.93 -11.64
C ASP A 159 5.58 -4.13 -10.96
N TRP A 160 4.54 -4.67 -11.61
CA TRP A 160 3.68 -5.69 -11.02
C TRP A 160 3.97 -7.10 -11.50
N LYS A 161 4.63 -7.25 -12.66
CA LYS A 161 4.95 -8.57 -13.21
C LYS A 161 5.68 -9.40 -12.17
N TYR A 162 6.73 -8.85 -11.56
CA TYR A 162 7.49 -9.52 -10.50
C TYR A 162 6.61 -10.08 -9.37
N TYR A 163 5.65 -9.28 -8.88
CA TYR A 163 4.79 -9.66 -7.76
C TYR A 163 3.58 -10.53 -8.14
N ASP A 164 3.22 -10.62 -9.43
CA ASP A 164 2.13 -11.47 -9.92
C ASP A 164 2.55 -12.92 -10.15
N HIS A 165 3.83 -13.21 -10.02
CA HIS A 165 4.39 -14.48 -10.41
C HIS A 165 4.32 -15.58 -9.34
N GLU A 166 3.42 -16.54 -9.58
CA GLU A 166 3.82 -17.95 -9.52
C GLU A 166 4.63 -18.25 -10.80
N MET A 167 5.96 -17.99 -10.84
CA MET A 167 6.62 -17.92 -12.16
C MET A 167 6.99 -19.26 -12.80
N LYS A 168 6.39 -19.50 -13.97
CA LYS A 168 6.73 -20.50 -14.98
C LYS A 168 7.83 -20.08 -15.98
N ASN A 169 8.50 -18.92 -15.87
CA ASN A 169 9.57 -18.55 -16.83
C ASN A 169 10.67 -17.65 -16.24
N ARG A 170 11.93 -18.09 -16.33
CA ARG A 170 13.12 -17.51 -15.68
C ARG A 170 13.74 -16.30 -16.40
N GLU A 171 13.45 -16.05 -17.67
CA GLU A 171 14.16 -15.02 -18.46
C GLU A 171 13.60 -13.60 -18.26
N SER A 172 12.27 -13.45 -18.20
CA SER A 172 11.61 -12.18 -17.84
C SER A 172 11.87 -11.72 -16.40
N LEU A 173 12.32 -12.64 -15.53
CA LEU A 173 12.78 -12.28 -14.19
C LEU A 173 14.05 -11.42 -14.26
N LYS A 174 15.05 -11.76 -15.09
CA LYS A 174 16.38 -11.11 -15.05
C LYS A 174 16.34 -9.60 -15.31
N VAL A 175 15.56 -9.15 -16.30
CA VAL A 175 15.43 -7.72 -16.65
C VAL A 175 14.66 -6.96 -15.57
N ASN A 176 13.61 -7.57 -15.02
CA ASN A 176 12.81 -6.94 -13.97
C ASN A 176 13.55 -6.89 -12.63
N THR A 177 14.39 -7.89 -12.34
CA THR A 177 15.17 -7.95 -11.10
C THR A 177 16.17 -6.79 -11.02
N GLU A 178 16.71 -6.26 -12.11
CA GLU A 178 17.68 -5.14 -12.03
C GLU A 178 17.02 -3.79 -11.70
N TYR A 179 15.89 -3.44 -12.33
CA TYR A 179 15.11 -2.24 -12.02
C TYR A 179 14.50 -2.31 -10.61
N ILE A 180 13.97 -3.49 -10.26
CA ILE A 180 13.45 -3.79 -8.93
C ILE A 180 14.60 -3.72 -7.91
N ASN A 181 15.74 -4.36 -8.13
CA ASN A 181 16.88 -4.33 -7.20
C ASN A 181 17.50 -2.93 -7.02
N LYS A 182 17.35 -2.00 -7.97
CA LYS A 182 17.81 -0.61 -7.80
C LYS A 182 16.84 0.27 -7.02
N THR A 183 15.54 0.00 -7.11
CA THR A 183 14.47 0.90 -6.62
C THR A 183 13.73 0.32 -5.40
N MET A 184 13.54 -0.99 -5.37
CA MET A 184 12.67 -1.71 -4.42
C MET A 184 13.38 -2.22 -3.16
N PRO A 185 14.67 -2.66 -3.17
CA PRO A 185 15.44 -2.85 -1.95
C PRO A 185 15.48 -1.58 -1.10
N LYS A 186 15.56 -0.39 -1.73
CA LYS A 186 15.45 0.87 -0.99
C LYS A 186 14.10 1.02 -0.30
N VAL A 187 12.98 0.68 -0.96
CA VAL A 187 11.63 0.75 -0.35
C VAL A 187 11.46 -0.32 0.73
N TYR A 188 11.93 -1.55 0.50
CA TYR A 188 11.89 -2.63 1.48
C TYR A 188 12.76 -2.33 2.70
N ASP A 189 13.97 -1.82 2.49
CA ASP A 189 14.88 -1.35 3.54
C ASP A 189 14.30 -0.10 4.22
N LEU A 190 13.64 0.81 3.51
CA LEU A 190 12.92 1.93 4.12
C LEU A 190 11.73 1.45 4.98
N VAL A 191 11.00 0.42 4.54
CA VAL A 191 9.83 -0.10 5.25
C VAL A 191 10.22 -1.02 6.42
N ASN A 192 11.34 -1.76 6.32
CA ASN A 192 11.72 -2.82 7.26
C ASN A 192 13.06 -2.61 7.98
N ASN A 193 13.96 -1.79 7.45
CA ASN A 193 15.31 -1.49 7.95
C ASN A 193 15.56 0.03 8.12
N MET A 194 14.52 0.87 8.27
CA MET A 194 14.74 2.21 8.82
C MET A 194 15.13 2.03 10.29
N ASP A 195 16.41 1.74 10.51
CA ASP A 195 17.11 2.05 11.73
C ASP A 195 17.15 3.58 11.89
N ILE A 196 16.95 3.98 13.14
CA ILE A 196 17.03 5.34 13.69
C ILE A 196 18.48 5.85 13.59
#